data_AF-A0A2V5TUV6-F1
#
_entry.id   AF-A0A2V5TUV6-F1
#
_cell.length_a   1.000
_cell.length_b   1.000
_cell.length_c   1.000
_cell.angle_alpha   90.00
_cell.angle_beta   90.00
_cell.angle_gamma   90.00
#
_symmetry.space_group_name_H-M   'P 1'
#
loop_
_entity.id
_entity.type
_entity.pdbx_description
1 polymer ?
#
loop_
_entity_poly.entity_id
_entity_poly.type
_entity_poly.pdbx_seq_one_letter_code
_entity_poly.pdbx_strand_id
1 'polypeptide(L)'
;MVTHELTFYLAAIVLVVLTMESCVKLLNRDNFGITVAVYITVFAWYFVDPFINPEQYDYLPSFLLGQSYGQVLLFLIGFRVFVPVAIRWIVRRRSTGVFDTQRFAPEQILIAAGAIWLLLFVIGIARLGGDVIGAVFPLDSRAGVTMWGRGAVETSTSGFLIASAAYLFNAVTAFLGVLIFFQRSTSWRLLATAMFGISLPYFFLEGARSHFLAAVLPFIITYLFFGRHLLVLRLAVLAVAFVCLDQGFKFVTAFRGTGFRELLASENPYELVDEDMRQTGLNMIQELCFANAYLDLGAGFPAYGGRYLNELLNF
;
A
#
# COMPACT_ATOMS: atom_id res chain seq x y z
N MET A 1 25.44 -15.88 4.29
CA MET A 1 24.78 -17.19 4.50
C MET A 1 23.58 -17.44 3.56
N VAL A 2 22.80 -16.42 3.17
CA VAL A 2 21.70 -16.54 2.18
C VAL A 2 22.15 -17.16 0.84
N THR A 3 23.37 -16.87 0.42
CA THR A 3 24.01 -17.40 -0.79
C THR A 3 24.43 -18.86 -0.72
N HIS A 4 24.15 -19.59 0.37
CA HIS A 4 24.39 -21.04 0.42
C HIS A 4 23.10 -21.86 0.21
N GLU A 5 21.94 -21.20 0.17
CA GLU A 5 20.67 -21.87 -0.03
C GLU A 5 20.45 -22.19 -1.51
N LEU A 6 20.22 -23.47 -1.80
CA LEU A 6 19.97 -23.95 -3.16
C LEU A 6 18.70 -23.31 -3.76
N THR A 7 17.70 -23.04 -2.93
CA THR A 7 16.44 -22.39 -3.34
C THR A 7 16.65 -20.94 -3.75
N PHE A 8 17.61 -20.22 -3.16
CA PHE A 8 17.98 -18.86 -3.57
C PHE A 8 18.50 -18.84 -5.00
N TYR A 9 19.44 -19.72 -5.34
CA TYR A 9 19.98 -19.80 -6.69
C TYR A 9 18.95 -20.26 -7.72
N LEU A 10 18.11 -21.24 -7.38
CA LEU A 10 17.02 -21.65 -8.27
C LEU A 10 16.05 -20.50 -8.54
N ALA A 11 15.64 -19.77 -7.50
CA ALA A 11 14.75 -18.62 -7.64
C ALA A 11 15.41 -17.49 -8.46
N ALA A 12 16.70 -17.22 -8.25
CA ALA A 12 17.46 -16.22 -9.01
C ALA A 12 17.58 -16.60 -10.50
N ILE A 13 17.92 -17.86 -10.81
CA ILE A 13 18.03 -18.35 -12.19
C ILE A 13 16.67 -18.25 -12.89
N VAL A 14 15.60 -18.71 -12.24
CA VAL A 14 14.24 -18.62 -12.79
C VAL A 14 13.86 -17.16 -13.03
N LEU A 15 14.15 -16.26 -12.09
CA LEU A 15 13.88 -14.83 -12.26
C LEU A 15 14.63 -14.23 -13.45
N VAL A 16 15.91 -14.52 -13.61
CA VAL A 16 16.72 -14.02 -14.75
C VAL A 16 16.18 -14.57 -16.07
N VAL A 17 15.92 -15.87 -16.16
CA VAL A 17 15.38 -16.51 -17.38
C VAL A 17 14.03 -15.92 -17.75
N LEU A 18 13.11 -15.78 -16.79
CA LEU A 18 11.77 -15.21 -17.02
C LEU A 18 11.83 -13.73 -17.40
N THR A 19 12.75 -12.97 -16.81
CA THR A 19 12.97 -11.55 -17.16
C THR A 19 13.52 -11.42 -18.57
N MET A 20 14.54 -12.21 -18.93
CA MET A 20 15.09 -12.22 -20.30
C MET A 20 14.03 -12.63 -21.34
N GLU A 21 13.28 -13.70 -21.10
CA GLU A 21 12.20 -14.14 -21.98
C GLU A 21 11.16 -13.02 -22.17
N SER A 22 10.80 -12.32 -21.08
CA SER A 22 9.81 -11.24 -21.12
C SER A 22 10.32 -9.99 -21.80
N CYS A 23 11.61 -9.65 -21.64
CA CYS A 23 12.24 -8.56 -22.38
C CYS A 23 12.28 -8.84 -23.89
N VAL A 24 12.60 -10.07 -24.30
CA VAL A 24 12.56 -10.48 -25.72
C VAL A 24 11.14 -10.36 -26.29
N LYS A 25 10.12 -10.79 -25.55
CA LYS A 25 8.72 -10.62 -25.97
C LYS A 25 8.28 -9.16 -26.02
N LEU A 26 8.73 -8.34 -25.08
CA LEU A 26 8.49 -6.90 -25.08
C LEU A 26 9.12 -6.21 -26.30
N LEU A 27 10.36 -6.58 -26.65
CA LEU A 27 11.05 -6.12 -27.87
C LEU A 27 10.28 -6.51 -29.15
N ASN A 28 9.62 -7.67 -29.14
CA ASN A 28 8.77 -8.15 -30.24
C ASN A 28 7.35 -7.51 -30.25
N ARG A 29 7.12 -6.43 -29.49
CA ARG A 29 5.84 -5.69 -29.37
C ARG A 29 4.66 -6.47 -28.77
N ASP A 30 4.92 -7.54 -28.01
CA ASP A 30 3.86 -8.17 -27.23
C ASP A 30 3.52 -7.36 -25.97
N ASN A 31 2.26 -7.40 -25.52
CA ASN A 31 1.73 -6.70 -24.34
C ASN A 31 2.27 -7.20 -22.97
N PHE A 32 3.47 -7.80 -22.93
CA PHE A 32 4.10 -8.37 -21.73
C PHE A 32 4.88 -7.33 -20.89
N GLY A 33 4.63 -6.03 -21.05
CA GLY A 33 5.32 -5.00 -20.25
C GLY A 33 5.05 -5.11 -18.74
N ILE A 34 3.84 -5.54 -18.36
CA ILE A 34 3.45 -5.69 -16.94
C ILE A 34 4.24 -6.83 -16.26
N THR A 35 4.55 -7.92 -16.96
CA THR A 35 5.31 -9.03 -16.36
C THR A 35 6.76 -8.64 -16.07
N VAL A 36 7.36 -7.81 -16.94
CA VAL A 36 8.71 -7.28 -16.73
C VAL A 36 8.75 -6.42 -15.46
N ALA A 37 7.76 -5.55 -15.25
CA ALA A 37 7.67 -4.73 -14.04
C ALA A 37 7.55 -5.60 -12.76
N VAL A 38 6.76 -6.68 -12.81
CA VAL A 38 6.65 -7.62 -11.68
C VAL A 38 7.98 -8.31 -11.39
N TYR A 39 8.71 -8.78 -12.40
CA TYR A 39 10.01 -9.41 -12.17
C TYR A 39 11.07 -8.43 -11.63
N ILE A 40 11.09 -7.19 -12.14
CA ILE A 40 11.99 -6.15 -11.61
C ILE A 40 11.69 -5.85 -10.14
N THR A 41 10.41 -5.76 -9.77
CA THR A 41 10.04 -5.54 -8.36
C THR A 41 10.41 -6.73 -7.49
N VAL A 42 10.18 -7.97 -7.92
CA VAL A 42 10.63 -9.16 -7.19
C VAL A 42 12.15 -9.16 -7.00
N PHE A 43 12.91 -8.80 -8.04
CA PHE A 43 14.36 -8.67 -7.94
C PHE A 43 14.77 -7.63 -6.88
N ALA A 44 14.23 -6.42 -6.99
CA ALA A 44 14.57 -5.31 -6.08
C ALA A 44 14.23 -5.60 -4.62
N TRP A 45 13.09 -6.24 -4.34
CA TRP A 45 12.63 -6.44 -2.97
C TRP A 45 13.14 -7.72 -2.30
N TYR A 46 13.43 -8.80 -3.05
CA TYR A 46 13.79 -10.10 -2.48
C TYR A 46 15.27 -10.50 -2.69
N PHE A 47 15.93 -9.95 -3.71
CA PHE A 47 17.29 -10.33 -4.07
C PHE A 47 18.31 -9.23 -3.80
N VAL A 48 17.96 -7.95 -3.92
CA VAL A 48 18.92 -6.84 -3.73
C VAL A 48 19.25 -6.61 -2.25
N ASP A 49 18.24 -6.64 -1.38
CA ASP A 49 18.42 -6.29 0.03
C ASP A 49 19.43 -7.18 0.80
N PRO A 50 19.46 -8.51 0.62
CA PRO A 50 20.49 -9.37 1.22
C PRO A 50 21.94 -9.00 0.85
N PHE A 51 22.16 -8.30 -0.27
CA PHE A 51 23.49 -7.80 -0.64
C PHE A 51 23.80 -6.43 -0.04
N ILE A 52 22.77 -5.62 0.25
CA ILE A 52 22.94 -4.28 0.85
C ILE A 52 23.13 -4.39 2.36
N ASN A 53 22.35 -5.25 3.03
CA ASN A 53 22.30 -5.37 4.49
C ASN A 53 22.54 -6.82 4.96
N PRO A 54 23.72 -7.42 4.69
CA PRO A 54 23.97 -8.83 4.98
C PRO A 54 23.87 -9.18 6.46
N GLU A 55 24.27 -8.27 7.35
CA GLU A 55 24.28 -8.46 8.82
C GLU A 55 22.88 -8.72 9.40
N GLN A 56 21.84 -8.19 8.74
CA GLN A 56 20.46 -8.39 9.18
C GLN A 56 19.90 -9.78 8.83
N TYR A 57 20.69 -10.64 8.18
CA TYR A 57 20.31 -11.99 7.81
C TYR A 57 21.08 -13.07 8.57
N ASP A 58 22.09 -12.69 9.34
CA ASP A 58 22.97 -13.64 10.04
C ASP A 58 22.29 -14.28 11.25
N TYR A 59 21.27 -13.63 11.83
CA TYR A 59 20.47 -14.19 12.94
C TYR A 59 19.32 -15.09 12.47
N LEU A 60 19.03 -15.15 11.17
CA LEU A 60 17.92 -15.92 10.63
C LEU A 60 18.31 -17.37 10.34
N PRO A 61 17.54 -18.37 10.81
CA PRO A 61 17.75 -19.77 10.46
C PRO A 61 17.75 -19.99 8.95
N SER A 62 18.76 -20.72 8.46
CA SER A 62 18.94 -21.06 7.04
C SER A 62 17.72 -21.78 6.44
N PHE A 63 17.05 -22.61 7.24
CA PHE A 63 15.80 -23.29 6.86
C PHE A 63 14.65 -22.31 6.52
N LEU A 64 14.47 -21.25 7.32
CA LEU A 64 13.41 -20.25 7.08
C LEU A 64 13.69 -19.42 5.82
N LEU A 65 14.96 -19.11 5.57
CA LEU A 65 15.40 -18.48 4.32
C LEU A 65 15.11 -19.41 3.13
N GLY A 66 15.47 -20.69 3.26
CA GLY A 66 15.23 -21.71 2.24
C GLY A 66 13.76 -21.85 1.87
N GLN A 67 12.86 -21.92 2.87
CA GLN A 67 11.41 -21.94 2.68
C GLN A 67 10.90 -20.65 2.02
N SER A 68 11.36 -19.50 2.47
CA SER A 68 10.90 -18.20 1.97
C SER A 68 11.28 -18.00 0.49
N TYR A 69 12.50 -18.36 0.09
CA TYR A 69 12.89 -18.37 -1.33
C TYR A 69 12.16 -19.47 -2.13
N GLY A 70 11.78 -20.58 -1.50
CA GLY A 70 10.88 -21.57 -2.09
C GLY A 70 9.50 -20.99 -2.42
N GLN A 71 8.94 -20.17 -1.53
CA GLN A 71 7.68 -19.46 -1.78
C GLN A 71 7.81 -18.43 -2.92
N VAL A 72 8.93 -17.68 -2.97
CA VAL A 72 9.24 -16.77 -4.09
C VAL A 72 9.34 -17.53 -5.40
N LEU A 73 10.00 -18.70 -5.42
CA LEU A 73 10.09 -19.57 -6.59
C LEU A 73 8.71 -20.04 -7.05
N LEU A 74 7.88 -20.52 -6.14
CA LEU A 74 6.49 -20.94 -6.43
C LEU A 74 5.66 -19.78 -6.98
N PHE A 75 5.84 -18.57 -6.43
CA PHE A 75 5.20 -17.37 -6.95
C PHE A 75 5.64 -17.08 -8.38
N LEU A 76 6.93 -17.13 -8.71
CA LEU A 76 7.43 -16.86 -10.06
C LEU A 76 6.88 -17.87 -11.08
N ILE A 77 6.88 -19.16 -10.74
CA ILE A 77 6.34 -20.23 -11.59
C ILE A 77 4.83 -20.04 -11.76
N GLY A 78 4.10 -19.86 -10.66
CA GLY A 78 2.65 -19.66 -10.68
C GLY A 78 2.27 -18.43 -11.50
N PHE A 79 2.91 -17.29 -11.24
CA PHE A 79 2.71 -16.06 -11.99
C PHE A 79 2.92 -16.28 -13.50
N ARG A 80 4.00 -16.95 -13.90
CA ARG A 80 4.27 -17.24 -15.31
C ARG A 80 3.20 -18.11 -15.99
N VAL A 81 2.60 -19.05 -15.26
CA VAL A 81 1.55 -19.95 -15.76
C VAL A 81 0.20 -19.25 -15.82
N PHE A 82 -0.16 -18.50 -14.77
CA PHE A 82 -1.49 -17.89 -14.66
C PHE A 82 -1.61 -16.57 -15.43
N VAL A 83 -0.54 -15.78 -15.57
CA VAL A 83 -0.61 -14.47 -16.23
C VAL A 83 -1.05 -14.54 -17.69
N PRO A 84 -0.55 -15.45 -18.55
CA PRO A 84 -1.04 -15.56 -19.92
C PRO A 84 -2.52 -15.93 -20.01
N VAL A 85 -3.05 -16.66 -19.02
CA VAL A 85 -4.47 -17.01 -18.91
C VAL A 85 -5.27 -15.80 -18.46
N ALA A 86 -4.80 -15.11 -17.42
CA ALA A 86 -5.42 -13.90 -16.89
C ALA A 86 -5.45 -12.77 -17.93
N ILE A 87 -4.33 -12.50 -18.62
CA ILE A 87 -4.27 -11.52 -19.72
C ILE A 87 -5.22 -11.93 -20.83
N ARG A 88 -5.24 -13.20 -21.25
CA ARG A 88 -6.19 -13.65 -22.28
C ARG A 88 -7.63 -13.48 -21.84
N TRP A 89 -7.95 -13.69 -20.56
CA TRP A 89 -9.30 -13.52 -20.03
C TRP A 89 -9.70 -12.04 -19.93
N ILE A 90 -8.80 -11.19 -19.44
CA ILE A 90 -8.97 -9.73 -19.33
C ILE A 90 -9.05 -9.09 -20.72
N VAL A 91 -8.24 -9.53 -21.68
CA VAL A 91 -8.20 -8.99 -23.05
C VAL A 91 -9.32 -9.59 -23.94
N ARG A 92 -9.71 -10.87 -23.76
CA ARG A 92 -10.88 -11.46 -24.44
C ARG A 92 -12.19 -10.83 -24.00
N ARG A 93 -12.26 -10.35 -22.75
CA ARG A 93 -13.20 -9.28 -22.42
C ARG A 93 -12.69 -8.03 -23.11
N ARG A 94 -12.89 -7.95 -24.44
CA ARG A 94 -12.80 -6.70 -25.21
C ARG A 94 -13.59 -5.71 -24.38
N SER A 95 -12.90 -4.81 -23.70
CA SER A 95 -13.57 -3.88 -22.80
C SER A 95 -14.55 -3.12 -23.68
N THR A 96 -15.84 -3.42 -23.55
CA THR A 96 -16.85 -2.39 -23.56
C THR A 96 -16.34 -1.35 -22.57
N GLY A 97 -15.78 -0.28 -23.10
CA GLY A 97 -14.62 0.38 -22.54
C GLY A 97 -14.79 0.83 -21.09
N VAL A 98 -13.75 0.59 -20.29
CA VAL A 98 -13.43 1.51 -19.19
C VAL A 98 -13.14 2.92 -19.76
N PHE A 99 -12.85 3.01 -21.07
CA PHE A 99 -12.81 4.22 -21.89
C PHE A 99 -14.08 4.47 -22.73
N ASP A 100 -15.19 3.76 -22.49
CA ASP A 100 -16.53 4.23 -22.87
C ASP A 100 -17.13 5.12 -21.74
N THR A 101 -16.24 5.68 -20.92
CA THR A 101 -16.45 6.85 -20.06
C THR A 101 -16.65 8.15 -20.86
N GLN A 102 -16.95 8.06 -22.17
CA GLN A 102 -17.59 9.18 -22.87
C GLN A 102 -19.03 9.41 -22.41
N ARG A 103 -19.68 8.43 -21.77
CA ARG A 103 -21.06 8.59 -21.26
C ARG A 103 -21.17 9.26 -19.89
N PHE A 104 -20.16 9.11 -19.03
CA PHE A 104 -20.18 9.67 -17.68
C PHE A 104 -19.24 10.86 -17.61
N ALA A 105 -19.81 12.02 -17.34
CA ALA A 105 -19.03 13.23 -17.12
C ALA A 105 -18.13 13.03 -15.88
N PRO A 106 -16.84 13.44 -15.88
CA PRO A 106 -15.97 13.35 -14.70
C PRO A 106 -16.59 13.92 -13.42
N GLU A 107 -17.52 14.87 -13.58
CA GLU A 107 -18.33 15.46 -12.54
C GLU A 107 -19.29 14.45 -11.88
N GLN A 108 -19.94 13.59 -12.66
CA GLN A 108 -20.85 12.55 -12.13
C GLN A 108 -20.08 11.50 -11.32
N ILE A 109 -18.87 11.17 -11.78
CA ILE A 109 -17.98 10.26 -11.07
C ILE A 109 -17.54 10.88 -9.73
N LEU A 110 -17.22 12.18 -9.72
CA LEU A 110 -16.90 12.92 -8.50
C LEU A 110 -18.09 13.01 -7.54
N ILE A 111 -19.32 13.21 -8.04
CA ILE A 111 -20.52 13.22 -7.20
C ILE A 111 -20.73 11.85 -6.56
N ALA A 112 -20.61 10.76 -7.32
CA ALA A 112 -20.78 9.41 -6.78
C ALA A 112 -19.68 9.05 -5.76
N ALA A 113 -18.41 9.29 -6.11
CA ALA A 113 -17.29 9.07 -5.20
C ALA A 113 -17.39 9.95 -3.96
N GLY A 114 -17.82 11.20 -4.13
CA GLY A 114 -18.00 12.15 -3.04
C GLY A 114 -19.18 11.80 -2.13
N ALA A 115 -20.26 11.26 -2.66
CA ALA A 115 -21.39 10.77 -1.88
C ALA A 115 -20.99 9.54 -1.03
N ILE A 116 -20.24 8.59 -1.61
CA ILE A 116 -19.70 7.44 -0.88
C ILE A 116 -18.73 7.91 0.20
N TRP A 117 -17.83 8.84 -0.14
CA TRP A 117 -16.89 9.43 0.82
C TRP A 117 -17.62 10.09 1.98
N LEU A 118 -18.63 10.92 1.70
CA LEU A 118 -19.38 11.65 2.72
C LEU A 118 -20.16 10.69 3.62
N LEU A 119 -20.80 9.67 3.03
CA LEU A 119 -21.51 8.64 3.79
C LEU A 119 -20.57 7.90 4.74
N LEU A 120 -19.40 7.45 4.24
CA LEU A 120 -18.40 6.78 5.08
C LEU A 120 -17.86 7.74 6.15
N PHE A 121 -17.58 8.99 5.81
CA PHE A 121 -17.07 9.97 6.75
C PHE A 121 -18.06 10.28 7.88
N VAL A 122 -19.34 10.44 7.56
CA VAL A 122 -20.41 10.64 8.56
C VAL A 122 -20.58 9.41 9.45
N ILE A 123 -20.53 8.20 8.88
CA ILE A 123 -20.56 6.96 9.68
C ILE A 123 -19.33 6.90 10.61
N GLY A 124 -18.15 7.27 10.12
CA GLY A 124 -16.92 7.35 10.93
C GLY A 124 -17.04 8.31 12.11
N ILE A 125 -17.60 9.51 11.89
CA ILE A 125 -17.88 10.48 12.95
C ILE A 125 -18.90 9.94 13.96
N ALA A 126 -19.97 9.30 13.49
CA ALA A 126 -20.98 8.71 14.36
C ALA A 126 -20.38 7.62 15.27
N ARG A 127 -19.40 6.85 14.77
CA ARG A 127 -18.67 5.85 15.57
C ARG A 127 -17.78 6.46 16.64
N LEU A 128 -17.34 7.71 16.46
CA LEU A 128 -16.59 8.49 17.44
C LEU A 128 -17.50 9.32 18.37
N GLY A 129 -18.81 9.02 18.42
CA GLY A 129 -19.75 9.74 19.27
C GLY A 129 -20.01 11.19 18.84
N GLY A 130 -19.70 11.54 17.58
CA GLY A 130 -19.84 12.89 17.05
C GLY A 130 -18.58 13.76 17.13
N ASP A 131 -17.45 13.22 17.56
CA ASP A 131 -16.18 13.97 17.59
C ASP A 131 -15.59 14.14 16.19
N VAL A 132 -15.88 15.29 15.57
CA VAL A 132 -15.36 15.68 14.25
C VAL A 132 -13.86 15.96 14.30
N ILE A 133 -13.35 16.47 15.43
CA ILE A 133 -11.92 16.82 15.55
C ILE A 133 -11.12 15.54 15.68
N GLY A 134 -11.54 14.60 16.54
CA GLY A 134 -10.94 13.27 16.63
C GLY A 134 -11.06 12.45 15.33
N ALA A 135 -12.12 12.67 14.55
CA ALA A 135 -12.28 12.04 13.24
C ALA A 135 -11.26 12.52 12.20
N VAL A 136 -11.02 13.84 12.11
CA VAL A 136 -10.09 14.41 11.12
C VAL A 136 -8.64 14.36 11.62
N PHE A 137 -8.44 14.52 12.92
CA PHE A 137 -7.14 14.58 13.59
C PHE A 137 -7.07 13.54 14.70
N PRO A 138 -6.85 12.25 14.38
CA PRO A 138 -6.71 11.20 15.38
C PRO A 138 -5.34 11.32 16.08
N LEU A 139 -5.23 12.24 17.05
CA LEU A 139 -3.98 12.55 17.77
C LEU A 139 -3.48 11.38 18.63
N ASP A 140 -4.39 10.51 19.08
CA ASP A 140 -4.10 9.37 19.97
C ASP A 140 -4.12 8.01 19.23
N SER A 141 -4.01 7.97 17.90
CA SER A 141 -4.32 6.83 17.02
C SER A 141 -3.79 5.42 17.39
N ARG A 142 -2.76 5.28 18.23
CA ARG A 142 -2.25 3.98 18.70
C ARG A 142 -2.93 3.46 19.98
N ALA A 143 -3.42 4.35 20.83
CA ALA A 143 -4.08 4.02 22.10
C ALA A 143 -5.56 4.48 22.15
N GLY A 144 -5.94 5.35 21.22
CA GLY A 144 -7.25 5.98 21.10
C GLY A 144 -8.08 5.42 19.95
N VAL A 145 -9.31 5.92 19.86
CA VAL A 145 -10.31 5.45 18.90
C VAL A 145 -10.10 6.19 17.58
N THR A 146 -9.91 5.45 16.47
CA THR A 146 -9.95 6.01 15.11
C THR A 146 -11.28 5.66 14.43
N MET A 147 -11.67 6.42 13.39
CA MET A 147 -12.96 6.21 12.68
C MET A 147 -13.17 4.75 12.25
N TRP A 148 -12.10 4.13 11.75
CA TRP A 148 -12.12 2.76 11.24
C TRP A 148 -11.17 1.82 11.98
N GLY A 149 -10.79 2.19 13.21
CA GLY A 149 -9.97 1.36 14.07
C GLY A 149 -10.70 0.07 14.47
N ARG A 150 -9.93 -1.02 14.54
CA ARG A 150 -10.38 -2.32 15.05
C ARG A 150 -9.28 -2.97 15.87
N GLY A 151 -9.67 -3.80 16.83
CA GLY A 151 -8.74 -4.72 17.49
C GLY A 151 -8.12 -5.70 16.50
N ALA A 152 -6.87 -6.11 16.75
CA ALA A 152 -6.16 -7.08 15.90
C ALA A 152 -6.87 -8.45 15.82
N VAL A 153 -7.71 -8.77 16.82
CA VAL A 153 -8.50 -10.01 16.91
C VAL A 153 -9.94 -9.65 17.29
N GLU A 154 -10.71 -9.11 16.34
CA GLU A 154 -12.17 -9.04 16.47
C GLU A 154 -12.80 -10.18 15.66
N THR A 155 -13.55 -11.05 16.35
CA THR A 155 -14.26 -12.22 15.79
C THR A 155 -15.75 -11.95 15.51
N SER A 156 -16.18 -10.68 15.57
CA SER A 156 -17.56 -10.27 15.33
C SER A 156 -17.78 -9.77 13.90
N THR A 157 -19.01 -9.90 13.40
CA THR A 157 -19.49 -9.37 12.11
C THR A 157 -19.21 -7.87 11.92
N SER A 158 -19.16 -7.10 13.01
CA SER A 158 -18.74 -5.70 13.00
C SER A 158 -17.31 -5.53 12.50
N GLY A 159 -16.37 -6.42 12.86
CA GLY A 159 -14.97 -6.33 12.48
C GLY A 159 -14.73 -6.41 10.97
N PHE A 160 -15.54 -7.21 10.25
CA PHE A 160 -15.49 -7.30 8.78
C PHE A 160 -16.02 -6.03 8.11
N LEU A 161 -17.17 -5.53 8.56
CA LEU A 161 -17.78 -4.31 8.01
C LEU A 161 -16.88 -3.09 8.25
N ILE A 162 -16.27 -3.00 9.43
CA ILE A 162 -15.32 -1.95 9.78
C ILE A 162 -14.09 -2.01 8.89
N ALA A 163 -13.49 -3.20 8.70
CA ALA A 163 -12.33 -3.37 7.84
C ALA A 163 -12.65 -3.04 6.38
N SER A 164 -13.80 -3.52 5.88
CA SER A 164 -14.26 -3.27 4.52
C SER A 164 -14.52 -1.78 4.29
N ALA A 165 -15.14 -1.10 5.25
CA ALA A 165 -15.35 0.35 5.22
C ALA A 165 -14.03 1.13 5.29
N ALA A 166 -13.06 0.69 6.09
CA ALA A 166 -11.71 1.27 6.14
C ALA A 166 -11.02 1.23 4.78
N TYR A 167 -11.02 0.04 4.13
CA TYR A 167 -10.42 -0.13 2.81
C TYR A 167 -11.17 0.64 1.73
N LEU A 168 -12.51 0.66 1.79
CA LEU A 168 -13.32 1.43 0.85
C LEU A 168 -13.08 2.93 1.00
N PHE A 169 -13.00 3.43 2.23
CA PHE A 169 -12.70 4.84 2.51
C PHE A 169 -11.31 5.25 2.01
N ASN A 170 -10.31 4.37 2.19
CA ASN A 170 -8.97 4.58 1.64
C ASN A 170 -8.99 4.60 0.10
N ALA A 171 -9.66 3.62 -0.52
CA ALA A 171 -9.78 3.53 -1.98
C ALA A 171 -10.51 4.74 -2.58
N VAL A 172 -11.60 5.20 -1.96
CA VAL A 172 -12.35 6.38 -2.40
C VAL A 172 -11.51 7.64 -2.24
N THR A 173 -10.77 7.79 -1.13
CA THR A 173 -9.85 8.93 -0.95
C THR A 173 -8.75 8.95 -2.01
N ALA A 174 -8.14 7.80 -2.27
CA ALA A 174 -7.16 7.66 -3.35
C ALA A 174 -7.74 8.07 -4.71
N PHE A 175 -8.98 7.65 -4.99
CA PHE A 175 -9.68 7.97 -6.22
C PHE A 175 -10.03 9.47 -6.33
N LEU A 176 -10.41 10.12 -5.22
CA LEU A 176 -10.60 11.59 -5.17
C LEU A 176 -9.32 12.32 -5.56
N GLY A 177 -8.15 11.86 -5.08
CA GLY A 177 -6.85 12.38 -5.48
C GLY A 177 -6.61 12.29 -7.00
N VAL A 178 -6.92 11.15 -7.61
CA VAL A 178 -6.83 10.97 -9.07
C VAL A 178 -7.77 11.92 -9.80
N LEU A 179 -9.02 12.05 -9.34
CA LEU A 179 -10.05 12.85 -10.00
C LEU A 179 -9.69 14.33 -10.10
N ILE A 180 -8.87 14.89 -9.20
CA ILE A 180 -8.40 16.29 -9.25
C ILE A 180 -7.85 16.66 -10.63
N PHE A 181 -7.15 15.73 -11.30
CA PHE A 181 -6.52 15.97 -12.61
C PHE A 181 -7.46 15.84 -13.80
N PHE A 182 -8.58 15.12 -13.63
CA PHE A 182 -9.54 14.83 -14.70
C PHE A 182 -10.75 15.78 -14.72
N GLN A 183 -10.92 16.62 -13.68
CA GLN A 183 -11.99 17.62 -13.65
C GLN A 183 -11.74 18.77 -14.63
N ARG A 184 -12.75 19.13 -15.42
CA ARG A 184 -12.68 20.23 -16.40
C ARG A 184 -12.91 21.60 -15.77
N SER A 185 -13.80 21.69 -14.78
CA SER A 185 -14.13 22.96 -14.12
C SER A 185 -13.27 23.21 -12.88
N THR A 186 -12.94 24.48 -12.64
CA THR A 186 -12.20 24.90 -11.43
C THR A 186 -12.95 24.59 -10.15
N SER A 187 -14.29 24.72 -10.14
CA SER A 187 -15.12 24.47 -8.97
C SER A 187 -15.12 23.00 -8.55
N TRP A 188 -15.31 22.08 -9.51
CA TRP A 188 -15.25 20.63 -9.24
C TRP A 188 -13.86 20.18 -8.83
N ARG A 189 -12.82 20.78 -9.42
CA ARG A 189 -11.43 20.53 -9.00
C ARG A 189 -11.19 20.98 -7.57
N LEU A 190 -11.66 22.17 -7.19
CA LEU A 190 -11.52 22.70 -5.84
C LEU A 190 -12.28 21.85 -4.81
N LEU A 191 -13.47 21.35 -5.16
CA LEU A 191 -14.22 20.42 -4.33
C LEU A 191 -13.44 19.11 -4.10
N ALA A 192 -12.94 18.48 -5.16
CA ALA A 192 -12.13 17.26 -5.04
C ALA A 192 -10.87 17.49 -4.20
N THR A 193 -10.18 18.62 -4.40
CA THR A 193 -9.03 19.04 -3.59
C THR A 193 -9.41 19.25 -2.13
N ALA A 194 -10.56 19.88 -1.84
CA ALA A 194 -11.02 20.07 -0.47
C ALA A 194 -11.31 18.73 0.23
N MET A 195 -12.04 17.83 -0.43
CA MET A 195 -12.38 16.51 0.12
C MET A 195 -11.14 15.64 0.36
N PHE A 196 -10.21 15.65 -0.61
CA PHE A 196 -8.92 14.98 -0.47
C PHE A 196 -8.11 15.60 0.67
N GLY A 197 -8.01 16.93 0.71
CA GLY A 197 -7.28 17.69 1.73
C GLY A 197 -7.80 17.48 3.16
N ILE A 198 -9.13 17.38 3.34
CA ILE A 198 -9.75 17.07 4.65
C ILE A 198 -9.38 15.65 5.11
N SER A 199 -9.21 14.72 4.18
CA SER A 199 -8.92 13.31 4.51
C SER A 199 -7.43 13.06 4.80
N LEU A 200 -6.53 13.92 4.31
CA LEU A 200 -5.08 13.74 4.47
C LEU A 200 -4.61 13.75 5.93
N PRO A 201 -5.04 14.68 6.81
CA PRO A 201 -4.64 14.68 8.22
C PRO A 201 -5.00 13.38 8.93
N TYR A 202 -6.17 12.79 8.62
CA TYR A 202 -6.59 11.53 9.20
C TYR A 202 -5.57 10.43 8.91
N PHE A 203 -5.24 10.20 7.64
CA PHE A 203 -4.30 9.14 7.25
C PHE A 203 -2.87 9.41 7.72
N PHE A 204 -2.47 10.68 7.82
CA PHE A 204 -1.15 11.05 8.32
C PHE A 204 -1.01 10.75 9.82
N LEU A 205 -2.05 11.05 10.61
CA LEU A 205 -2.05 10.93 12.07
C LEU A 205 -2.50 9.55 12.57
N GLU A 206 -3.15 8.74 11.74
CA GLU A 206 -3.48 7.33 12.03
C GLU A 206 -2.24 6.47 12.31
N GLY A 207 -1.04 6.98 11.99
CA GLY A 207 0.23 6.34 12.33
C GLY A 207 0.60 5.17 11.41
N ALA A 208 -0.27 4.76 10.49
CA ALA A 208 -0.01 3.67 9.55
C ALA A 208 0.51 4.21 8.21
N ARG A 209 1.84 4.18 8.02
CA ARG A 209 2.52 4.67 6.80
C ARG A 209 1.93 4.06 5.51
N SER A 210 1.54 2.79 5.55
CA SER A 210 0.94 2.07 4.41
C SER A 210 -0.41 2.63 3.98
N HIS A 211 -1.26 3.05 4.92
CA HIS A 211 -2.57 3.63 4.62
C HIS A 211 -2.43 5.02 4.00
N PHE A 212 -1.53 5.85 4.53
CA PHE A 212 -1.22 7.15 3.95
C PHE A 212 -0.62 7.04 2.54
N LEU A 213 0.33 6.13 2.33
CA LEU A 213 0.88 5.86 1.00
C LEU A 213 -0.21 5.39 0.02
N ALA A 214 -1.11 4.51 0.44
CA ALA A 214 -2.19 4.02 -0.40
C ALA A 214 -3.12 5.16 -0.87
N ALA A 215 -3.38 6.17 -0.03
CA ALA A 215 -4.19 7.34 -0.38
C ALA A 215 -3.43 8.33 -1.30
N VAL A 216 -2.15 8.60 -1.02
CA VAL A 216 -1.39 9.68 -1.68
C VAL A 216 -0.68 9.21 -2.96
N LEU A 217 -0.24 7.96 -3.03
CA LEU A 217 0.53 7.45 -4.16
C LEU A 217 -0.24 7.53 -5.49
N PRO A 218 -1.55 7.22 -5.57
CA PRO A 218 -2.31 7.38 -6.81
C PRO A 218 -2.39 8.84 -7.29
N PHE A 219 -2.46 9.80 -6.37
CA PHE A 219 -2.37 11.23 -6.69
C PHE A 219 -1.00 11.59 -7.30
N ILE A 220 0.10 11.15 -6.68
CA ILE A 220 1.46 11.40 -7.14
C ILE A 220 1.71 10.77 -8.53
N ILE A 221 1.31 9.52 -8.71
CA ILE A 221 1.44 8.81 -9.99
C ILE A 221 0.63 9.53 -11.07
N THR A 222 -0.60 9.92 -10.76
CA THR A 222 -1.45 10.66 -11.73
C THR A 222 -0.82 11.99 -12.11
N TYR A 223 -0.25 12.71 -11.15
CA TYR A 223 0.51 13.95 -11.43
C TYR A 223 1.71 13.71 -12.35
N LEU A 224 2.47 12.63 -12.13
CA LEU A 224 3.64 12.29 -12.95
C LEU A 224 3.24 12.02 -14.41
N PHE A 225 2.20 11.23 -14.64
CA PHE A 225 1.77 10.86 -16.00
C PHE A 225 0.96 11.96 -16.70
N PHE A 226 0.01 12.59 -16.01
CA PHE A 226 -0.98 13.51 -16.60
C PHE A 226 -0.74 14.99 -16.30
N GLY A 227 0.28 15.34 -15.51
CA GLY A 227 0.64 16.74 -15.27
C GLY A 227 0.90 17.49 -16.58
N ARG A 228 0.64 18.80 -16.64
CA ARG A 228 0.89 19.62 -17.85
C ARG A 228 2.31 20.21 -17.91
N HIS A 229 3.14 19.92 -16.90
CA HIS A 229 4.47 20.52 -16.76
C HIS A 229 5.55 19.75 -17.55
N LEU A 230 6.70 20.40 -17.76
CA LEU A 230 7.91 19.78 -18.31
C LEU A 230 8.36 18.60 -17.43
N LEU A 231 8.88 17.53 -18.04
CA LEU A 231 9.30 16.31 -17.31
C LEU A 231 10.28 16.60 -16.17
N VAL A 232 11.21 17.55 -16.37
CA VAL A 232 12.18 17.97 -15.34
C VAL A 232 11.47 18.57 -14.13
N LEU A 233 10.47 19.43 -14.34
CA LEU A 233 9.70 20.03 -13.25
C LEU A 233 8.85 18.98 -12.53
N ARG A 234 8.30 17.99 -13.25
CA ARG A 234 7.57 16.87 -12.63
C ARG A 234 8.48 16.04 -11.72
N LEU A 235 9.69 15.73 -12.19
CA LEU A 235 10.68 14.99 -11.40
C LEU A 235 11.17 15.80 -10.20
N ALA A 236 11.36 17.12 -10.35
CA ALA A 236 11.73 18.00 -9.23
C ALA A 236 10.62 18.05 -8.18
N VAL A 237 9.36 18.23 -8.58
CA VAL A 237 8.22 18.21 -7.66
C VAL A 237 8.06 16.83 -7.02
N LEU A 238 8.32 15.74 -7.76
CA LEU A 238 8.32 14.39 -7.22
C LEU A 238 9.42 14.20 -6.17
N ALA A 239 10.62 14.71 -6.42
CA ALA A 239 11.73 14.66 -5.48
C ALA A 239 11.41 15.44 -4.20
N VAL A 240 10.84 16.65 -4.32
CA VAL A 240 10.39 17.44 -3.17
C VAL A 240 9.28 16.71 -2.42
N ALA A 241 8.29 16.15 -3.12
CA ALA A 241 7.22 15.37 -2.50
C ALA A 241 7.77 14.14 -1.77
N PHE A 242 8.76 13.45 -2.34
CA PHE A 242 9.43 12.33 -1.70
C PHE A 242 10.16 12.75 -0.43
N VAL A 243 10.90 13.87 -0.46
CA VAL A 243 11.55 14.43 0.74
C VAL A 243 10.51 14.83 1.79
N CYS A 244 9.41 15.47 1.41
CA CYS A 244 8.32 15.81 2.32
C CYS A 244 7.67 14.56 2.93
N LEU A 245 7.49 13.49 2.16
CA LEU A 245 6.99 12.21 2.65
C LEU A 245 7.97 11.55 3.62
N ASP A 246 9.27 11.54 3.30
CA ASP A 246 10.31 10.99 4.19
C ASP A 246 10.34 11.73 5.53
N GLN A 247 10.35 13.07 5.50
CA GLN A 247 10.32 13.89 6.71
C GLN A 247 9.00 13.72 7.48
N GLY A 248 7.87 13.66 6.75
CA GLY A 248 6.56 13.38 7.34
C GLY A 248 6.51 12.01 8.03
N PHE A 249 7.09 10.96 7.43
CA PHE A 249 7.15 9.65 8.05
C PHE A 249 8.09 9.59 9.24
N LYS A 250 9.22 10.30 9.22
CA LYS A 250 10.07 10.44 10.42
C LYS A 250 9.29 11.05 11.58
N PHE A 251 8.54 12.12 11.29
CA PHE A 251 7.67 12.76 12.26
C PHE A 251 6.58 11.82 12.80
N VAL A 252 5.90 11.07 11.93
CA VAL A 252 4.95 10.01 12.32
C VAL A 252 5.59 8.91 13.15
N THR A 253 6.86 8.60 12.93
CA THR A 253 7.59 7.56 13.67
C THR A 253 7.99 8.04 15.05
N ALA A 254 8.46 9.29 15.16
CA ALA A 254 8.66 9.95 16.44
C ALA A 254 7.35 9.98 17.24
N PHE A 255 6.24 10.36 16.61
CA PHE A 255 4.91 10.33 17.23
C PHE A 255 4.49 8.95 17.73
N ARG A 256 4.82 7.89 16.98
CA ARG A 256 4.52 6.50 17.36
C ARG A 256 5.31 6.03 18.59
N GLY A 257 6.44 6.65 18.89
CA GLY A 257 7.34 6.29 19.98
C GLY A 257 6.99 6.94 21.32
N THR A 258 6.59 8.22 21.33
CA THR A 258 6.55 9.05 22.57
C THR A 258 5.19 9.67 22.91
N GLY A 259 4.22 9.70 21.97
CA GLY A 259 2.89 10.26 22.23
C GLY A 259 2.82 11.80 22.24
N PHE A 260 1.60 12.35 22.09
CA PHE A 260 1.36 13.75 21.71
C PHE A 260 1.79 14.79 22.75
N ARG A 261 1.74 14.45 24.06
CA ARG A 261 2.06 15.39 25.16
C ARG A 261 3.55 15.61 25.37
N GLU A 262 4.40 14.64 25.04
CA GLU A 262 5.86 14.76 25.25
C GLU A 262 6.55 15.48 24.10
N LEU A 263 6.06 15.34 22.86
CA LEU A 263 6.63 16.00 21.68
C LEU A 263 6.31 17.49 21.58
N LEU A 264 5.13 17.93 22.04
CA LEU A 264 4.77 19.36 22.10
C LEU A 264 5.48 20.10 23.25
N ALA A 265 5.97 19.38 24.25
CA ALA A 265 6.73 19.93 25.37
C ALA A 265 8.25 19.95 25.12
N SER A 266 8.73 19.24 24.09
CA SER A 266 10.16 19.20 23.74
C SER A 266 10.54 20.36 22.83
N GLU A 267 11.59 21.10 23.20
CA GLU A 267 12.08 22.28 22.48
C GLU A 267 12.75 21.94 21.13
N ASN A 268 13.12 20.66 20.91
CA ASN A 268 13.67 20.14 19.66
C ASN A 268 13.11 18.73 19.30
N PRO A 269 12.10 18.64 18.42
CA PRO A 269 11.46 17.36 18.02
C PRO A 269 12.36 16.40 17.23
N TYR A 270 13.50 16.88 16.73
CA TYR A 270 14.39 16.14 15.83
C TYR A 270 15.55 15.42 16.52
N GLU A 271 15.89 15.77 17.77
CA GLU A 271 16.98 15.11 18.52
C GLU A 271 16.55 13.79 19.19
N LEU A 272 15.24 13.52 19.26
CA LEU A 272 14.67 12.26 19.76
C LEU A 272 14.49 11.20 18.66
N VAL A 273 14.76 11.54 17.41
CA VAL A 273 14.77 10.58 16.30
C VAL A 273 16.13 9.90 16.30
N ASP A 274 16.27 8.88 17.15
CA ASP A 274 17.42 7.99 17.15
C ASP A 274 17.62 7.45 15.72
N GLU A 275 18.84 7.59 15.18
CA GLU A 275 19.15 7.18 13.80
C GLU A 275 18.90 5.68 13.58
N ASP A 276 18.89 4.89 14.65
CA ASP A 276 18.57 3.46 14.65
C ASP A 276 17.09 3.14 14.36
N MET A 277 16.16 4.08 14.51
CA MET A 277 14.75 3.85 14.12
C MET A 277 14.53 3.83 12.60
N ARG A 278 15.54 4.15 11.77
CA ARG A 278 15.46 3.99 10.31
C ARG A 278 15.32 2.53 9.88
N GLN A 279 15.72 1.56 10.72
CA GLN A 279 15.78 0.13 10.37
C GLN A 279 14.71 -0.75 11.02
N THR A 280 13.68 -0.19 11.67
CA THR A 280 12.60 -1.00 12.30
C THR A 280 11.47 -1.41 11.33
N GLY A 281 11.75 -1.49 10.03
CA GLY A 281 10.90 -2.19 9.08
C GLY A 281 11.59 -3.50 8.71
N LEU A 282 10.94 -4.64 8.96
CA LEU A 282 11.44 -5.91 8.46
C LEU A 282 11.46 -5.86 6.93
N ASN A 283 12.57 -6.27 6.33
CA ASN A 283 12.63 -6.39 4.88
C ASN A 283 11.70 -7.51 4.40
N MET A 284 11.22 -7.43 3.16
CA MET A 284 10.16 -8.31 2.63
C MET A 284 10.47 -9.82 2.82
N ILE A 285 11.73 -10.21 2.66
CA ILE A 285 12.18 -11.59 2.87
C ILE A 285 12.27 -11.94 4.38
N GLN A 286 12.61 -10.99 5.25
CA GLN A 286 12.58 -11.16 6.71
C GLN A 286 11.13 -11.27 7.21
N GLU A 287 10.21 -10.49 6.65
CA GLU A 287 8.76 -10.61 6.93
C GLU A 287 8.26 -12.01 6.56
N LEU A 288 8.67 -12.56 5.41
CA LEU A 288 8.33 -13.93 5.03
C LEU A 288 8.92 -14.95 6.03
N CYS A 289 10.18 -14.79 6.43
CA CYS A 289 10.80 -15.68 7.41
C CYS A 289 10.08 -15.62 8.77
N PHE A 290 9.70 -14.41 9.22
CA PHE A 290 8.96 -14.21 10.45
C PHE A 290 7.54 -14.78 10.37
N ALA A 291 6.85 -14.63 9.23
CA ALA A 291 5.54 -15.21 9.00
C ALA A 291 5.60 -16.75 9.03
N ASN A 292 6.60 -17.35 8.40
CA ASN A 292 6.81 -18.81 8.43
C ASN A 292 7.11 -19.29 9.86
N ALA A 293 8.00 -18.60 10.59
CA ALA A 293 8.27 -18.91 11.99
C ALA A 293 7.01 -18.80 12.87
N TYR A 294 6.19 -17.78 12.65
CA TYR A 294 4.94 -17.57 13.39
C TYR A 294 3.91 -18.69 13.15
N LEU A 295 3.83 -19.18 11.91
CA LEU A 295 2.97 -20.31 11.53
C LEU A 295 3.50 -21.64 12.11
N ASP A 296 4.83 -21.85 12.08
CA ASP A 296 5.47 -23.05 12.62
C ASP A 296 5.35 -23.15 14.15
N LEU A 297 5.29 -22.01 14.84
CA LEU A 297 5.04 -21.94 16.29
C LEU A 297 3.58 -22.24 16.68
N GLY A 298 2.68 -22.47 15.72
CA GLY A 298 1.27 -22.77 15.99
C GLY A 298 0.48 -21.60 16.59
N ALA A 299 1.05 -20.39 16.59
CA ALA A 299 0.46 -19.18 17.15
C ALA A 299 -0.66 -18.58 16.26
N GLY A 300 -0.93 -19.17 15.10
CA GLY A 300 -2.07 -18.85 14.25
C GLY A 300 -2.21 -19.81 13.07
N PHE A 301 -3.46 -20.11 12.69
CA PHE A 301 -3.75 -20.83 11.46
C PHE A 301 -3.97 -19.83 10.31
N PRO A 302 -3.43 -20.09 9.10
CA PRO A 302 -3.67 -19.23 7.96
C PRO A 302 -5.15 -19.31 7.57
N ALA A 303 -5.89 -18.22 7.77
CA ALA A 303 -7.25 -18.09 7.32
C ALA A 303 -7.26 -17.84 5.80
N TYR A 304 -7.32 -18.90 5.00
CA TYR A 304 -7.41 -18.86 3.52
C TYR A 304 -8.75 -18.30 3.02
N GLY A 305 -9.13 -17.09 3.43
CA GLY A 305 -10.43 -16.52 3.09
C GLY A 305 -11.61 -17.14 3.86
N GLY A 306 -11.47 -18.35 4.38
CA GLY A 306 -12.53 -19.07 5.10
C GLY A 306 -13.05 -18.32 6.33
N ARG A 307 -12.19 -17.59 7.04
CA ARG A 307 -12.64 -16.74 8.16
C ARG A 307 -13.51 -15.58 7.68
N TYR A 308 -13.15 -14.92 6.58
CA TYR A 308 -13.97 -13.86 5.97
C TYR A 308 -15.29 -14.41 5.41
N LEU A 309 -15.28 -15.59 4.80
CA LEU A 309 -16.50 -16.24 4.31
C LEU A 309 -17.41 -16.65 5.47
N ASN A 310 -16.84 -17.16 6.56
CA ASN A 310 -17.58 -17.55 7.76
C ASN A 310 -18.14 -16.32 8.49
N GLU A 311 -17.37 -15.22 8.57
CA GLU A 311 -17.85 -13.92 9.07
C GLU A 311 -18.95 -13.30 8.19
N LEU A 312 -18.95 -13.56 6.88
CA LEU A 312 -19.98 -13.09 5.93
C LEU A 312 -21.24 -13.97 5.91
N LEU A 313 -21.12 -15.26 6.24
CA LEU A 313 -22.23 -16.22 6.27
C LEU A 313 -22.90 -16.33 7.64
N ASN A 314 -22.20 -15.99 8.74
CA ASN A 314 -22.78 -15.84 10.09
C ASN A 314 -23.53 -14.50 10.23
N PHE A 315 -24.44 -14.23 9.30
CA PHE A 315 -25.43 -13.16 9.40
C PHE A 315 -26.57 -13.54 10.34
#